data_AF-A0A2N2UZ50-F1
#
_entry.id   AF-A0A2N2UZ50-F1
#
_cell.length_a   1.000
_cell.length_b   1.000
_cell.length_c   1.000
_cell.angle_alpha   90.00
_cell.angle_beta   90.00
_cell.angle_gamma   90.00
#
_symmetry.space_group_name_H-M   'P 1'
#
loop_
_entity.id
_entity.type
_entity.pdbx_description
1 polymer ?
#
loop_
_entity_poly.entity_id
_entity_poly.type
_entity_poly.pdbx_seq_one_letter_code
_entity_poly.pdbx_strand_id
1 'polypeptide(L)'
;MATVYVAIAAFENTVREFVSKRLLEIVGADWWKSAVPEKIRTRAETRMAQEAKVRWHTPRGDEPLNYTEFGDLASIMANNWQHFENHLESQDWTRQIMSTLERSRNVIMHSGELGLQDVERIGTAIRDWIRQVGA
;
A
#
# COMPACT_ATOMS: atom_id res chain seq x y z
N MET A 1 -15.43 -0.56 14.98
CA MET A 1 -14.46 0.07 14.05
C MET A 1 -13.05 -0.52 14.10
N ALA A 2 -12.51 -0.92 15.26
CA ALA A 2 -11.17 -1.53 15.36
C ALA A 2 -10.93 -2.70 14.39
N THR A 3 -11.92 -3.57 14.19
CA THR A 3 -11.83 -4.69 13.22
C THR A 3 -11.59 -4.22 11.80
N VAL A 4 -12.27 -3.14 11.38
CA VAL A 4 -12.12 -2.58 10.02
C VAL A 4 -10.75 -1.93 9.87
N TYR A 5 -10.29 -1.19 10.89
CA TYR A 5 -8.94 -0.65 10.92
C TYR A 5 -7.88 -1.74 10.75
N VAL A 6 -7.98 -2.82 11.54
CA VAL A 6 -7.04 -3.95 11.49
C VAL A 6 -7.07 -4.61 10.11
N ALA A 7 -8.25 -4.80 9.50
CA ALA A 7 -8.37 -5.36 8.16
C ALA A 7 -7.67 -4.50 7.10
N ILE A 8 -7.85 -3.17 7.13
CA ILE A 8 -7.19 -2.25 6.20
C ILE A 8 -5.68 -2.24 6.44
N ALA A 9 -5.22 -2.16 7.68
CA ALA A 9 -3.79 -2.13 8.01
C ALA A 9 -3.09 -3.43 7.60
N ALA A 10 -3.74 -4.58 7.83
CA ALA A 10 -3.25 -5.87 7.36
C ALA A 10 -3.17 -5.90 5.83
N PHE A 11 -4.23 -5.45 5.14
CA PHE A 11 -4.26 -5.37 3.69
C PHE A 11 -3.12 -4.49 3.14
N GLU A 12 -2.92 -3.29 3.70
CA GLU A 12 -1.84 -2.38 3.29
C GLU A 12 -0.47 -3.04 3.38
N ASN A 13 -0.21 -3.81 4.45
CA ASN A 13 1.03 -4.56 4.60
C ASN A 13 1.15 -5.71 3.59
N THR A 14 0.06 -6.42 3.29
CA THR A 14 0.09 -7.48 2.26
C THR A 14 0.39 -6.92 0.87
N VAL A 15 -0.10 -5.72 0.54
CA VAL A 15 0.21 -5.06 -0.73
C VAL A 15 1.68 -4.62 -0.78
N ARG A 16 2.21 -4.06 0.33
CA ARG A 16 3.64 -3.72 0.43
C ARG A 16 4.51 -4.95 0.23
N GLU A 17 4.19 -6.06 0.88
CA GLU A 17 4.92 -7.31 0.75
C GLU A 17 4.89 -7.84 -0.68
N PHE A 18 3.72 -7.81 -1.34
CA PHE A 18 3.56 -8.19 -2.73
C PHE A 18 4.45 -7.34 -3.66
N VAL A 19 4.42 -6.02 -3.51
CA VAL A 19 5.25 -5.09 -4.31
C VAL A 19 6.74 -5.34 -4.07
N SER A 20 7.17 -5.43 -2.81
CA SER A 20 8.57 -5.65 -2.44
C SER A 20 9.09 -6.96 -3.00
N LYS A 21 8.38 -8.07 -2.78
CA LYS A 21 8.76 -9.40 -3.28
C LYS A 21 8.88 -9.40 -4.81
N ARG A 22 7.89 -8.83 -5.50
CA ARG A 22 7.84 -8.88 -6.96
C ARG A 22 8.96 -8.07 -7.61
N LEU A 23 9.21 -6.87 -7.09
CA LEU A 23 10.28 -6.01 -7.60
C LEU A 23 11.66 -6.54 -7.21
N LEU A 24 11.82 -7.13 -6.02
CA LEU A 24 13.07 -7.79 -5.64
C LEU A 24 13.40 -8.97 -6.55
N GLU A 25 12.40 -9.80 -6.89
CA GLU A 25 12.59 -10.97 -7.77
C GLU A 25 13.01 -10.58 -9.19
N ILE A 26 12.38 -9.55 -9.76
CA ILE A 26 12.59 -9.21 -11.18
C ILE A 26 13.70 -8.18 -11.39
N VAL A 27 13.75 -7.14 -10.56
CA VAL A 27 14.68 -6.01 -10.71
C VAL A 27 15.95 -6.21 -9.87
N GLY A 28 15.87 -7.00 -8.80
CA GLY A 28 16.98 -7.27 -7.89
C GLY A 28 17.07 -6.30 -6.72
N ALA A 29 18.14 -6.38 -5.94
CA ALA A 29 18.26 -5.69 -4.65
C ALA A 29 18.15 -4.15 -4.71
N ASP A 30 18.50 -3.51 -5.82
CA ASP A 30 18.43 -2.05 -5.99
C ASP A 30 17.08 -1.57 -6.55
N TRP A 31 16.05 -2.44 -6.55
CA TRP A 31 14.71 -2.12 -7.07
C TRP A 31 14.13 -0.85 -6.47
N TRP A 32 14.40 -0.58 -5.19
CA TRP A 32 13.91 0.64 -4.55
C TRP A 32 14.43 1.87 -5.29
N LYS A 33 15.67 1.91 -5.77
CA LYS A 33 16.21 3.09 -6.46
C LYS A 33 15.89 3.14 -7.96
N SER A 34 15.79 1.99 -8.61
CA SER A 34 15.65 1.90 -10.06
C SER A 34 14.19 1.84 -10.53
N ALA A 35 13.30 1.19 -9.78
CA ALA A 35 11.91 0.95 -10.15
C ALA A 35 10.93 1.95 -9.52
N VAL A 36 11.27 2.55 -8.38
CA VAL A 36 10.35 3.47 -7.67
C VAL A 36 10.55 4.91 -8.12
N PRO A 37 9.48 5.64 -8.50
CA PRO A 37 9.57 7.04 -8.87
C PRO A 37 10.26 7.90 -7.81
N GLU A 38 11.17 8.78 -8.23
CA GLU A 38 11.96 9.65 -7.34
C GLU A 38 11.09 10.43 -6.34
N LYS A 39 9.97 10.99 -6.80
CA LYS A 39 9.04 11.73 -5.93
C LYS A 39 8.53 10.88 -4.75
N ILE A 40 8.25 9.60 -4.98
CA ILE A 40 7.79 8.68 -3.93
C ILE A 40 8.96 8.34 -2.99
N ARG A 41 10.14 8.05 -3.55
CA ARG A 41 11.35 7.75 -2.77
C ARG A 41 11.70 8.88 -1.81
N THR A 42 11.83 10.10 -2.34
CA THR A 42 12.18 11.29 -1.55
C THR A 42 11.20 11.52 -0.42
N ARG A 43 9.88 11.37 -0.65
CA ARG A 43 8.88 11.55 0.40
C ARG A 43 8.98 10.46 1.47
N ALA A 44 9.12 9.20 1.08
CA ALA A 44 9.23 8.07 1.99
C ALA A 44 10.50 8.17 2.86
N GLU A 45 11.65 8.41 2.24
CA GLU A 45 12.94 8.55 2.91
C GLU A 45 12.98 9.77 3.83
N THR A 46 12.37 10.89 3.41
CA THR A 46 12.25 12.08 4.27
C THR A 46 11.45 11.78 5.53
N ARG A 47 10.32 11.09 5.41
CA ARG A 47 9.49 10.70 6.58
C ARG A 47 10.24 9.73 7.49
N MET A 48 10.92 8.74 6.92
CA MET A 48 11.75 7.80 7.66
C MET A 48 12.86 8.52 8.45
N ALA A 49 13.59 9.42 7.80
CA ALA A 49 14.65 10.20 8.45
C ALA A 49 14.13 11.15 9.53
N GLN A 50 12.90 11.67 9.39
CA GLN A 50 12.25 12.49 10.42
C GLN A 50 11.88 11.64 11.64
N GLU A 51 11.27 10.47 11.45
CA GLU A 51 10.88 9.58 12.54
C GLU A 51 12.07 8.98 13.28
N ALA A 52 13.15 8.61 12.57
CA ALA A 52 14.36 8.07 13.17
C ALA A 52 15.04 9.03 14.17
N LYS A 53 14.76 10.35 14.07
CA LYS A 53 15.28 11.35 15.01
C LYS A 53 14.49 11.37 16.34
N VAL A 54 13.30 10.77 16.39
CA VAL A 54 12.40 10.83 17.54
C VAL A 54 12.67 9.66 18.47
N ARG A 55 13.50 9.87 19.50
CA ARG A 55 13.94 8.80 20.42
C ARG A 55 12.84 8.17 21.29
N TRP A 56 11.76 8.89 21.57
CA TRP A 56 10.70 8.43 22.47
C TRP A 56 9.58 7.67 21.73
N HIS A 57 9.65 7.57 20.40
CA HIS A 57 8.58 7.01 19.59
C HIS A 57 9.13 5.92 18.66
N THR A 58 8.37 4.85 18.46
CA THR A 58 8.73 3.78 17.52
C THR A 58 8.53 4.27 16.07
N PRO A 59 9.49 4.08 15.17
CA PRO A 59 9.29 4.36 13.74
C PRO A 59 8.28 3.40 13.12
N ARG A 60 7.70 3.77 11.98
CA ARG A 60 6.74 2.90 11.25
C ARG A 60 7.34 1.59 10.75
N GLY A 61 8.65 1.53 10.52
CA GLY A 61 9.35 0.34 10.06
C GLY A 61 10.78 0.65 9.62
N ASP A 62 11.48 -0.39 9.19
CA ASP A 62 12.91 -0.34 8.84
C ASP A 62 13.14 -0.12 7.34
N GLU A 63 12.12 -0.25 6.50
CA GLU A 63 12.23 -0.07 5.06
C GLU A 63 11.50 1.20 4.59
N PRO A 64 12.02 1.92 3.58
CA PRO A 64 11.32 3.08 3.01
C PRO A 64 9.91 2.77 2.51
N LEU A 65 9.63 1.53 2.09
CA LEU A 65 8.30 1.10 1.67
C LEU A 65 7.26 1.14 2.82
N ASN A 66 7.68 1.07 4.09
CA ASN A 66 6.77 1.25 5.23
C ASN A 66 6.22 2.69 5.33
N TYR A 67 6.81 3.63 4.60
CA TYR A 67 6.47 5.06 4.60
C TYR A 67 5.64 5.52 3.40
N THR A 68 5.29 4.59 2.51
CA THR A 68 4.42 4.82 1.36
C THR A 68 2.95 4.61 1.72
N GLU A 69 2.04 5.28 1.01
CA GLU A 69 0.58 5.14 1.18
C GLU A 69 -0.05 4.36 0.01
N PHE A 70 -1.35 4.08 0.06
CA PHE A 70 -2.04 3.32 -0.99
C PHE A 70 -1.88 3.94 -2.39
N GLY A 71 -2.00 5.27 -2.51
CA GLY A 71 -1.77 5.98 -3.77
C GLY A 71 -0.35 5.78 -4.33
N ASP A 72 0.64 5.63 -3.45
CA ASP A 72 2.03 5.38 -3.83
C ASP A 72 2.22 3.98 -4.34
N LEU A 73 1.66 2.97 -3.64
CA LEU A 73 1.71 1.58 -4.07
C LEU A 73 1.04 1.41 -5.44
N ALA A 74 -0.11 2.03 -5.67
CA ALA A 74 -0.77 2.07 -6.98
C ALA A 74 0.12 2.69 -8.06
N SER A 75 0.81 3.79 -7.74
CA SER A 75 1.72 4.46 -8.66
C SER A 75 2.98 3.64 -8.96
N ILE A 76 3.55 2.97 -7.95
CA ILE A 76 4.70 2.07 -8.12
C ILE A 76 4.33 0.93 -9.08
N MET A 77 3.19 0.26 -8.84
CA MET A 77 2.73 -0.82 -9.70
C MET A 77 2.45 -0.35 -11.13
N ALA A 78 1.81 0.81 -11.29
CA ALA A 78 1.52 1.37 -12.61
C ALA A 78 2.80 1.71 -13.42
N ASN A 79 3.83 2.26 -12.78
CA ASN A 79 5.11 2.57 -13.46
C ASN A 79 5.90 1.30 -13.83
N ASN A 80 5.58 0.17 -13.20
CA ASN A 80 6.26 -1.11 -13.38
C ASN A 80 5.30 -2.19 -13.89
N TRP A 81 4.27 -1.80 -14.65
CA TRP A 81 3.10 -2.63 -14.92
C TRP A 81 3.41 -4.01 -15.51
N GLN A 82 4.39 -4.08 -16.40
CA GLN A 82 4.89 -5.33 -17.00
C GLN A 82 5.30 -6.41 -15.97
N HIS A 83 5.60 -6.02 -14.73
CA HIS A 83 5.97 -6.94 -13.64
C HIS A 83 4.75 -7.45 -12.86
N PHE A 84 3.61 -6.76 -12.98
CA PHE A 84 2.38 -7.00 -12.22
C PHE A 84 1.21 -7.51 -13.06
N GLU A 85 1.24 -7.31 -14.38
CA GLU A 85 0.12 -7.59 -15.29
C GLU A 85 -0.35 -9.06 -15.30
N ASN A 86 0.52 -10.01 -14.95
CA ASN A 86 0.14 -11.42 -14.81
C ASN A 86 -0.63 -11.73 -13.52
N HIS A 87 -0.62 -10.82 -12.54
CA HIS A 87 -1.27 -11.01 -11.24
C HIS A 87 -2.44 -10.05 -11.03
N LEU A 88 -2.49 -8.92 -11.76
CA LEU A 88 -3.48 -7.87 -11.56
C LEU A 88 -4.28 -7.66 -12.85
N GLU A 89 -5.61 -7.52 -12.70
CA GLU A 89 -6.53 -7.38 -13.83
C GLU A 89 -6.21 -6.17 -14.73
N SER A 90 -6.04 -4.99 -14.13
CA SER A 90 -5.65 -3.77 -14.85
C SER A 90 -5.11 -2.70 -13.92
N GLN A 91 -4.42 -1.70 -14.48
CA GLN A 91 -3.96 -0.52 -13.71
C GLN A 91 -5.13 0.24 -13.09
N ASP A 92 -6.25 0.37 -13.82
CA ASP A 92 -7.42 1.12 -13.36
C ASP A 92 -8.16 0.39 -12.24
N TRP A 93 -8.34 -0.93 -12.36
CA TRP A 93 -8.88 -1.76 -11.29
C TRP A 93 -8.02 -1.68 -10.02
N THR A 94 -6.69 -1.74 -10.18
CA THR A 94 -5.75 -1.60 -9.06
C THR A 94 -5.89 -0.24 -8.38
N ARG A 95 -5.90 0.86 -9.15
CA ARG A 95 -6.11 2.22 -8.62
C ARG A 95 -7.46 2.37 -7.93
N GLN A 96 -8.51 1.75 -8.47
CA GLN A 96 -9.85 1.77 -7.89
C GLN A 96 -9.88 1.11 -6.51
N ILE A 97 -9.26 -0.08 -6.36
CA ILE A 97 -9.16 -0.75 -5.06
C ILE A 97 -8.39 0.11 -4.06
N MET A 98 -7.19 0.58 -4.44
CA MET A 98 -6.34 1.36 -3.54
C MET A 98 -7.02 2.65 -3.08
N SER A 99 -7.63 3.40 -4.01
CA SER A 99 -8.34 4.64 -3.66
C SER A 99 -9.60 4.44 -2.82
N THR A 100 -10.32 3.31 -3.02
CA THR A 100 -11.49 2.95 -2.21
C THR A 100 -11.10 2.70 -0.75
N LEU A 101 -10.03 1.93 -0.55
CA LEU A 101 -9.51 1.60 0.77
C LEU A 101 -8.88 2.81 1.46
N GLU A 102 -8.15 3.64 0.72
CA GLU A 102 -7.54 4.87 1.23
C GLU A 102 -8.57 5.86 1.77
N ARG A 103 -9.68 6.08 1.05
CA ARG A 103 -10.79 6.94 1.52
C ARG A 103 -11.34 6.45 2.86
N SER A 104 -11.57 5.15 2.98
CA SER A 104 -12.11 4.54 4.20
C SER A 104 -11.10 4.59 5.36
N ARG A 105 -9.83 4.30 5.05
CA ARG A 105 -8.71 4.37 5.99
C ARG A 105 -8.60 5.75 6.63
N ASN A 106 -8.73 6.80 5.83
CA ASN A 106 -8.64 8.18 6.32
C ASN A 106 -9.73 8.51 7.34
N VAL A 107 -10.98 8.10 7.10
CA VAL A 107 -12.07 8.31 8.08
C VAL A 107 -11.75 7.63 9.41
N ILE A 108 -11.38 6.35 9.39
CA ILE A 108 -11.13 5.59 10.62
C ILE A 108 -9.92 6.15 11.39
N MET A 109 -8.87 6.57 10.68
CA MET A 109 -7.65 7.12 11.30
C MET A 109 -7.84 8.49 11.94
N HIS A 110 -8.92 9.19 11.59
CA HIS A 110 -9.30 10.47 12.18
C HIS A 110 -10.50 10.34 13.13
N SER A 111 -10.62 9.18 13.77
CA SER A 111 -11.67 8.87 14.76
C SER A 111 -13.11 8.94 14.20
N GLY A 112 -13.26 8.82 12.89
CA GLY A 112 -14.57 8.77 12.23
C GLY A 112 -15.18 7.37 12.24
N GLU A 113 -16.49 7.33 12.01
CA GLU A 113 -17.25 6.09 11.84
C GLU A 113 -17.59 5.87 10.37
N LEU A 114 -17.55 4.61 9.94
CA LEU A 114 -17.96 4.22 8.60
C LEU A 114 -19.38 3.67 8.64
N GLY A 115 -20.19 4.03 7.63
CA GLY A 115 -21.48 3.40 7.42
C GLY A 115 -21.33 1.94 6.98
N LEU A 116 -22.38 1.15 7.17
CA LEU A 116 -22.39 -0.27 6.81
C LEU A 116 -21.99 -0.51 5.34
N GLN A 117 -22.49 0.33 4.42
CA GLN A 117 -22.18 0.24 3.00
C GLN A 117 -20.68 0.39 2.68
N ASP A 118 -19.98 1.25 3.43
CA ASP A 118 -18.54 1.44 3.23
C ASP A 118 -17.76 0.26 3.82
N VAL A 119 -18.20 -0.28 4.97
CA VAL A 119 -17.63 -1.49 5.56
C VAL A 119 -17.76 -2.69 4.61
N GLU A 120 -18.93 -2.86 3.99
CA GLU A 120 -19.16 -3.89 2.98
C GLU A 120 -18.26 -3.69 1.75
N ARG A 121 -18.13 -2.44 1.27
CA ARG A 121 -17.26 -2.12 0.13
C ARG A 121 -15.79 -2.45 0.40
N ILE A 122 -15.29 -2.17 1.60
CA ILE A 122 -13.94 -2.54 2.03
C ILE A 122 -13.76 -4.05 1.99
N GLY A 123 -14.72 -4.80 2.55
CA GLY A 123 -14.70 -6.26 2.55
C GLY A 123 -14.66 -6.86 1.14
N THR A 124 -15.44 -6.30 0.21
CA THR A 124 -15.44 -6.71 -1.20
C THR A 124 -14.10 -6.38 -1.87
N ALA A 125 -13.59 -5.16 -1.72
CA ALA A 125 -12.31 -4.76 -2.35
C ALA A 125 -11.13 -5.64 -1.89
N ILE A 126 -11.05 -5.94 -0.59
CA ILE A 126 -10.00 -6.83 -0.04
C ILE A 126 -10.16 -8.25 -0.59
N ARG A 127 -11.40 -8.76 -0.65
CA ARG A 127 -11.67 -10.13 -1.15
C ARG A 127 -11.32 -10.27 -2.63
N ASP A 128 -11.69 -9.28 -3.43
CA ASP A 128 -11.40 -9.27 -4.87
C ASP A 128 -9.89 -9.21 -5.11
N TRP A 129 -9.17 -8.37 -4.36
CA TRP A 129 -7.70 -8.36 -4.40
C TRP A 129 -7.08 -9.72 -4.07
N ILE A 130 -7.51 -10.35 -2.96
CA ILE A 130 -6.97 -11.65 -2.54
C ILE A 130 -7.24 -12.72 -3.58
N ARG A 131 -8.43 -12.73 -4.20
CA ARG A 131 -8.77 -13.67 -5.27
C ARG A 131 -7.93 -13.46 -6.52
N GLN A 132 -7.61 -12.21 -6.84
CA GLN A 132 -6.85 -11.87 -8.04
C GLN A 132 -5.35 -12.15 -7.88
N VAL A 133 -4.77 -11.81 -6.73
CA VAL A 133 -3.33 -11.96 -6.46
C VAL A 133 -2.98 -13.35 -5.92
N GLY A 134 -3.92 -14.01 -5.24
CA GLY A 134 -3.71 -15.31 -4.62
C GLY A 134 -4.18 -16.51 -5.45
N ALA A 135 -4.81 -16.28 -6.60
CA ALA A 135 -5.09 -17.32 -7.61
C ALA A 135 -3.90 -17.50 -8.55
#